data_AF-A0A3G2JQL9-F1
#
_entry.id   AF-A0A3G2JQL9-F1
#
_cell.length_a   1.000
_cell.length_b   1.000
_cell.length_c   1.000
_cell.angle_alpha   90.00
_cell.angle_beta   90.00
_cell.angle_gamma   90.00
#
_symmetry.space_group_name_H-M   'P 1'
#
loop_
_entity.id
_entity.type
_entity.pdbx_description
1 polymer ?
#
loop_
_entity_poly.entity_id
_entity_poly.type
_entity_poly.pdbx_seq_one_letter_code
_entity_poly.pdbx_strand_id
1 'polypeptide(L)'
;MIRCSHVNRARKDGQLKARIGYAAWVAGVVQFLVVHGIVESAWTNPYSWARNNISDLGNAHCAMQSDPEPRYICSPEHVLMNASFTALGALIVVGVAFTGVLWRTGAISTAARCLLACAGVGFALAGLAPADVHENQHLLGALFIMAMGNIVPLPTGHGRLTIQHREMSVWTHRPRPLSRGHPRRPVNGIRARTGPREQSHRGEAWSPGRGLRGR
;
A
#
# COMPACT_ATOMS: atom_id res chain seq x y z
N MET A 1 -28.19 -28.23 -42.66
CA MET A 1 -27.34 -27.02 -42.64
C MET A 1 -27.47 -26.17 -41.36
N ILE A 2 -28.65 -26.03 -40.74
CA ILE A 2 -28.91 -25.14 -39.59
C ILE A 2 -28.08 -25.48 -38.33
N ARG A 3 -27.86 -26.76 -38.03
CA ARG A 3 -27.12 -27.22 -36.84
C ARG A 3 -25.63 -26.82 -36.85
N CYS A 4 -25.02 -26.79 -38.03
CA CYS A 4 -23.61 -26.40 -38.19
C CYS A 4 -23.43 -24.88 -37.98
N SER A 5 -24.39 -24.09 -38.46
CA SER A 5 -24.42 -22.63 -38.26
C SER A 5 -24.54 -22.22 -36.79
N HIS A 6 -25.36 -22.93 -36.00
CA HIS A 6 -25.49 -22.69 -34.55
C HIS A 6 -24.20 -23.02 -33.78
N VAL A 7 -23.57 -24.16 -34.08
CA VAL A 7 -22.30 -24.55 -33.44
C VAL A 7 -21.19 -23.56 -33.77
N ASN A 8 -21.12 -23.11 -35.02
CA ASN A 8 -20.13 -22.11 -35.45
C ASN A 8 -20.35 -20.74 -34.77
N ARG A 9 -21.60 -20.31 -34.58
CA ARG A 9 -21.93 -19.08 -33.86
C ARG A 9 -21.54 -19.17 -32.38
N ALA A 10 -21.93 -20.26 -31.70
CA ALA A 10 -21.58 -20.49 -30.29
C ALA A 10 -20.05 -20.53 -30.05
N ARG A 11 -19.28 -21.13 -30.97
CA ARG A 11 -17.80 -21.15 -30.91
C ARG A 11 -17.20 -19.75 -31.06
N LYS A 12 -17.70 -18.95 -32.02
CA LYS A 12 -17.25 -17.57 -32.23
C LYS A 12 -17.55 -16.68 -31.01
N ASP A 13 -18.74 -16.82 -30.45
CA ASP A 13 -19.16 -16.06 -29.26
C ASP A 13 -18.28 -16.42 -28.04
N GLY A 14 -17.97 -17.72 -27.86
CA GLY A 14 -17.03 -18.18 -26.83
C GLY A 14 -15.61 -17.61 -27.00
N GLN A 15 -15.11 -17.56 -28.23
CA GLN A 15 -13.80 -16.95 -28.52
C GLN A 15 -13.79 -15.44 -28.29
N LEU A 16 -14.87 -14.75 -28.66
CA LEU A 16 -14.99 -13.31 -28.40
C LEU A 16 -15.01 -13.01 -26.90
N LYS A 17 -15.79 -13.76 -26.11
CA LYS A 17 -15.80 -13.62 -24.65
C LYS A 17 -14.42 -13.85 -24.05
N ALA A 18 -13.72 -14.92 -24.46
CA ALA A 18 -12.36 -15.18 -24.00
C ALA A 18 -11.40 -14.03 -24.32
N ARG A 19 -11.45 -13.48 -25.54
CA ARG A 19 -10.64 -12.31 -25.94
C ARG A 19 -10.92 -11.08 -25.07
N ILE A 20 -12.18 -10.79 -24.79
CA ILE A 20 -12.57 -9.69 -23.89
C ILE A 20 -11.98 -9.93 -22.50
N GLY A 21 -12.08 -11.16 -21.98
CA GLY A 21 -11.57 -11.48 -20.66
C GLY A 21 -10.04 -11.32 -20.55
N TYR A 22 -9.29 -11.79 -21.55
CA TYR A 22 -7.84 -11.58 -21.61
C TYR A 22 -7.48 -10.10 -21.76
N ALA A 23 -8.18 -9.37 -22.63
CA ALA A 23 -7.96 -7.94 -22.82
C ALA A 23 -8.22 -7.18 -21.52
N ALA A 24 -9.25 -7.54 -20.76
CA ALA A 24 -9.54 -6.94 -19.47
C ALA A 24 -8.40 -7.16 -18.46
N TRP A 25 -7.88 -8.38 -18.35
CA TRP A 25 -6.74 -8.66 -17.47
C TRP A 25 -5.46 -7.92 -17.87
N VAL A 26 -5.11 -7.94 -19.17
CA VAL A 26 -3.93 -7.22 -19.67
C VAL A 26 -4.09 -5.72 -19.44
N ALA A 27 -5.25 -5.16 -19.81
CA ALA A 27 -5.54 -3.75 -19.58
C ALA A 27 -5.46 -3.39 -18.09
N GLY A 28 -6.01 -4.24 -17.22
CA GLY A 28 -5.99 -4.04 -15.77
C GLY A 28 -4.56 -3.98 -15.19
N VAL A 29 -3.70 -4.90 -15.61
CA VAL A 29 -2.29 -4.91 -15.16
C VAL A 29 -1.52 -3.72 -15.74
N VAL A 30 -1.66 -3.47 -17.05
CA VAL A 30 -0.92 -2.38 -17.72
C VAL A 30 -1.32 -1.03 -17.15
N GLN A 31 -2.63 -0.75 -17.01
CA GLN A 31 -3.08 0.52 -16.45
C GLN A 31 -2.60 0.70 -15.01
N PHE A 32 -2.60 -0.38 -14.20
CA PHE A 32 -2.17 -0.32 -12.82
C PHE A 32 -0.69 0.05 -12.70
N LEU A 33 0.17 -0.61 -13.47
CA LEU A 33 1.60 -0.35 -13.44
C LEU A 33 1.95 1.06 -13.95
N VAL A 34 1.25 1.51 -15.00
CA VAL A 34 1.44 2.87 -15.53
C VAL A 34 1.02 3.91 -14.49
N VAL A 35 -0.18 3.77 -13.92
CA VAL A 35 -0.67 4.71 -12.90
C VAL A 35 0.21 4.69 -11.66
N HIS A 36 0.60 3.50 -11.17
CA HIS A 36 1.50 3.37 -10.04
C HIS A 36 2.80 4.15 -10.26
N GLY A 37 3.44 4.01 -11.42
CA GLY A 37 4.65 4.76 -11.75
C GLY A 37 4.43 6.28 -11.80
N ILE A 38 3.29 6.74 -12.33
CA ILE A 38 2.94 8.17 -12.36
C ILE A 38 2.77 8.70 -10.93
N VAL A 39 1.92 8.06 -10.12
CA VAL A 39 1.61 8.50 -8.75
C VAL A 39 2.86 8.47 -7.88
N GLU A 40 3.68 7.43 -8.03
CA GLU A 40 4.97 7.33 -7.35
C GLU A 40 5.92 8.48 -7.71
N SER A 41 5.99 8.84 -9.00
CA SER A 41 6.84 9.95 -9.46
C SER A 41 6.36 11.32 -8.98
N ALA A 42 5.06 11.44 -8.67
CA ALA A 42 4.46 12.66 -8.11
C ALA A 42 4.63 12.77 -6.59
N TRP A 43 5.17 11.74 -5.93
CA TRP A 43 5.38 11.75 -4.49
C TRP A 43 6.45 12.78 -4.09
N THR A 44 6.12 13.63 -3.11
CA THR A 44 6.92 14.82 -2.75
C THR A 44 8.34 14.49 -2.25
N ASN A 45 8.50 13.35 -1.57
CA ASN A 45 9.77 12.76 -1.15
C ASN A 45 10.00 11.45 -1.92
N PRO A 46 11.25 10.98 -2.09
CA PRO A 46 11.51 9.74 -2.80
C PRO A 46 10.73 8.57 -2.19
N TYR A 47 9.79 8.02 -2.95
CA TYR A 47 9.04 6.84 -2.54
C TYR A 47 9.99 5.66 -2.38
N SER A 48 9.88 4.92 -1.28
CA SER A 48 10.74 3.78 -1.00
C SER A 48 9.93 2.50 -1.06
N TRP A 49 10.19 1.67 -2.07
CA TRP A 49 9.60 0.34 -2.22
C TRP A 49 9.84 -0.59 -1.02
N ALA A 50 10.89 -0.33 -0.23
CA ALA A 50 11.22 -1.13 0.95
C ALA A 50 10.55 -0.64 2.24
N ARG A 51 9.99 0.58 2.24
CA ARG A 51 9.51 1.25 3.48
C ARG A 51 8.08 1.79 3.35
N ASN A 52 7.58 1.95 2.13
CA ASN A 52 6.24 2.42 1.84
C ASN A 52 5.39 1.27 1.30
N ASN A 53 4.16 1.21 1.76
CA ASN A 53 3.18 0.30 1.18
C ASN A 53 2.59 0.91 -0.08
N ILE A 54 2.25 0.06 -1.05
CA ILE A 54 1.55 0.49 -2.27
C ILE A 54 0.21 1.16 -1.91
N SER A 55 -0.44 0.77 -0.81
CA SER A 55 -1.64 1.44 -0.31
C SER A 55 -1.41 2.86 0.21
N ASP A 56 -0.18 3.22 0.61
CA ASP A 56 0.15 4.58 1.05
C ASP A 56 -0.04 5.60 -0.10
N LEU A 57 0.10 5.15 -1.36
CA LEU A 57 -0.21 5.94 -2.57
C LEU A 57 -1.69 6.32 -2.68
N GLY A 58 -2.58 5.62 -1.97
CA GLY A 58 -4.02 5.88 -1.96
C GLY A 58 -4.51 6.78 -0.82
N ASN A 59 -3.63 7.23 0.09
CA ASN A 59 -4.06 8.02 1.24
C ASN A 59 -4.54 9.42 0.84
N ALA A 60 -5.73 9.81 1.30
CA ALA A 60 -6.37 11.07 0.95
C ALA A 60 -5.75 12.28 1.67
N HIS A 61 -5.24 12.08 2.89
CA HIS A 61 -4.65 13.13 3.70
C HIS A 61 -3.15 12.94 3.88
N CYS A 62 -2.43 14.07 3.93
CA CYS A 62 -1.03 14.08 4.26
C CYS A 62 -0.86 14.11 5.79
N ALA A 63 -0.35 13.01 6.36
CA ALA A 63 -0.25 12.86 7.81
C ALA A 63 0.95 11.99 8.21
N MET A 64 1.40 12.18 9.45
CA MET A 64 2.30 11.21 10.09
C MET A 64 1.49 9.98 10.45
N GLN A 65 1.87 8.83 9.91
CA GLN A 65 1.22 7.57 10.22
C GLN A 65 2.06 6.79 11.23
N SER A 66 1.46 6.50 12.39
CA SER A 66 2.13 5.91 13.55
C SER A 66 2.46 4.43 13.36
N ASP A 67 1.59 3.73 12.62
CA ASP A 67 1.69 2.29 12.42
C ASP A 67 1.99 1.93 10.96
N PRO A 68 2.67 0.79 10.75
CA PRO A 68 3.36 -0.01 11.78
C PRO A 68 4.79 0.46 12.09
N GLU A 69 5.33 1.43 11.34
CA GLU A 69 6.44 2.29 11.75
C GLU A 69 6.10 3.76 11.43
N PRO A 70 6.48 4.72 12.30
CA PRO A 70 6.23 6.15 12.08
C PRO A 70 6.82 6.66 10.77
N ARG A 71 5.96 7.06 9.83
CA ARG A 71 6.37 7.64 8.55
C ARG A 71 5.41 8.73 8.09
N TYR A 72 5.94 9.77 7.44
CA TYR A 72 5.12 10.80 6.83
C TYR A 72 4.62 10.32 5.47
N ILE A 73 3.31 10.28 5.29
CA ILE A 73 2.66 9.86 4.04
C ILE A 73 1.95 11.06 3.44
N CYS A 74 2.18 11.31 2.15
CA CYS A 74 1.50 12.35 1.39
C CYS A 74 1.49 11.96 -0.08
N SER A 75 0.30 11.60 -0.58
CA SER A 75 0.10 11.22 -1.98
C SER A 75 -0.77 12.27 -2.69
N PRO A 76 -0.18 13.19 -3.49
CA PRO A 76 -0.95 14.23 -4.16
C PRO A 76 -1.92 13.64 -5.19
N GLU A 77 -1.53 12.56 -5.87
CA GLU A 77 -2.31 11.88 -6.91
C GLU A 77 -3.09 10.67 -6.39
N HIS A 78 -3.49 10.68 -5.11
CA HIS A 78 -4.20 9.56 -4.47
C HIS A 78 -5.51 9.19 -5.17
N VAL A 79 -6.24 10.17 -5.72
CA VAL A 79 -7.47 9.92 -6.48
C VAL A 79 -7.21 9.03 -7.69
N LEU A 80 -6.12 9.30 -8.43
CA LEU A 80 -5.73 8.51 -9.59
C LEU A 80 -5.35 7.09 -9.19
N MET A 81 -4.59 6.93 -8.09
CA MET A 81 -4.22 5.62 -7.57
C MET A 81 -5.45 4.80 -7.13
N ASN A 82 -6.34 5.42 -6.37
CA ASN A 82 -7.56 4.78 -5.88
C ASN A 82 -8.49 4.36 -7.03
N ALA A 83 -8.66 5.23 -8.03
CA ALA A 83 -9.38 4.89 -9.25
C ALA A 83 -8.73 3.71 -9.99
N SER A 84 -7.40 3.63 -10.03
CA SER A 84 -6.67 2.52 -10.64
C SER A 84 -6.83 1.20 -9.89
N PHE A 85 -6.82 1.20 -8.56
CA PHE A 85 -7.17 0.02 -7.75
C PHE A 85 -8.60 -0.45 -8.04
N THR A 86 -9.55 0.47 -8.08
CA THR A 86 -10.95 0.16 -8.38
C THR A 86 -11.11 -0.40 -9.80
N ALA A 87 -10.47 0.21 -10.78
CA ALA A 87 -10.47 -0.26 -12.16
C ALA A 87 -9.82 -1.65 -12.30
N LEU A 88 -8.68 -1.89 -11.64
CA LEU A 88 -8.01 -3.18 -11.60
C LEU A 88 -8.94 -4.26 -11.04
N GLY A 89 -9.57 -4.00 -9.90
CA GLY A 89 -10.51 -4.92 -9.26
C GLY A 89 -11.68 -5.28 -10.18
N ALA A 90 -12.30 -4.27 -10.80
CA ALA A 90 -13.39 -4.48 -11.75
C ALA A 90 -12.94 -5.30 -12.98
N LEU A 91 -11.78 -5.00 -13.55
CA LEU A 91 -11.25 -5.70 -14.72
C LEU A 91 -10.87 -7.15 -14.42
N ILE A 92 -10.41 -7.45 -13.20
CA ILE A 92 -10.20 -8.84 -12.75
C ILE A 92 -11.52 -9.60 -12.76
N VAL A 93 -12.57 -9.04 -12.14
CA VAL A 93 -13.92 -9.66 -12.08
C VAL A 93 -14.51 -9.86 -13.48
N VAL A 94 -14.38 -8.85 -14.35
CA VAL A 94 -14.79 -8.95 -15.76
C VAL A 94 -14.03 -10.09 -16.44
N GLY A 95 -12.71 -10.18 -16.28
CA GLY A 95 -11.95 -11.27 -16.88
C GLY A 95 -12.37 -12.65 -16.35
N VAL A 96 -12.67 -12.81 -15.06
CA VAL A 96 -13.21 -14.07 -14.50
C VAL A 96 -14.57 -14.44 -15.10
N ALA A 97 -15.44 -13.46 -15.31
CA ALA A 97 -16.76 -13.67 -15.90
C ALA A 97 -16.67 -14.08 -17.38
N PHE A 98 -15.76 -13.45 -18.14
CA PHE A 98 -15.66 -13.60 -19.60
C PHE A 98 -14.69 -14.72 -20.05
N THR A 99 -13.81 -15.21 -19.18
CA THR A 99 -12.94 -16.36 -19.45
C THR A 99 -13.59 -17.71 -19.17
N GLY A 100 -14.88 -17.75 -18.81
CA GLY A 100 -15.61 -18.96 -18.38
C GLY A 100 -15.38 -20.23 -19.21
N VAL A 101 -15.26 -20.10 -20.54
CA VAL A 101 -15.03 -21.22 -21.47
C VAL A 101 -13.65 -21.88 -21.37
N LEU A 102 -12.69 -21.22 -20.72
CA LEU A 102 -11.31 -21.69 -20.55
C LEU A 102 -11.12 -22.49 -19.25
N TRP A 103 -12.06 -22.38 -18.31
CA TRP A 103 -11.98 -23.03 -17.02
C TRP A 103 -12.40 -24.48 -17.12
N ARG A 104 -11.70 -25.38 -16.41
CA ARG A 104 -12.10 -26.79 -16.32
C ARG A 104 -13.41 -26.90 -15.55
N THR A 105 -14.18 -27.97 -15.79
CA THR A 105 -15.34 -28.29 -14.97
C THR A 105 -14.88 -28.97 -13.67
N GLY A 106 -15.38 -28.52 -12.52
CA GLY A 106 -15.14 -29.16 -11.22
C GLY A 106 -14.93 -28.17 -10.06
N ALA A 107 -15.00 -28.69 -8.83
CA ALA A 107 -14.96 -27.88 -7.61
C ALA A 107 -13.70 -27.01 -7.49
N ILE A 108 -12.53 -27.53 -7.87
CA ILE A 108 -11.25 -26.79 -7.83
C ILE A 108 -11.30 -25.58 -8.77
N SER A 109 -11.80 -25.75 -9.99
CA SER A 109 -11.88 -24.65 -10.95
C SER A 109 -12.90 -23.60 -10.52
N THR A 110 -14.01 -24.03 -9.91
CA THR A 110 -14.98 -23.10 -9.31
C THR A 110 -14.35 -22.33 -8.15
N ALA A 111 -13.64 -23.02 -7.25
CA ALA A 111 -12.95 -22.39 -6.13
C ALA A 111 -11.92 -21.36 -6.62
N ALA A 112 -11.08 -21.71 -7.59
CA ALA A 112 -10.10 -20.78 -8.16
C ALA A 112 -10.75 -19.52 -8.77
N ARG A 113 -11.87 -19.67 -9.47
CA ARG A 113 -12.63 -18.53 -10.01
C ARG A 113 -13.21 -17.65 -8.91
N CYS A 114 -13.79 -18.26 -7.88
CA CYS A 114 -14.34 -17.53 -6.74
C CYS A 114 -13.23 -16.77 -6.00
N LEU A 115 -12.09 -17.42 -5.74
CA LEU A 115 -10.94 -16.79 -5.09
C LEU A 115 -10.42 -15.59 -5.89
N LEU A 116 -10.27 -15.75 -7.21
CA LEU A 116 -9.82 -14.66 -8.09
C LEU A 116 -10.84 -13.52 -8.17
N ALA A 117 -12.15 -13.83 -8.22
CA ALA A 117 -13.19 -12.82 -8.16
C ALA A 117 -13.19 -12.07 -6.82
N CYS A 118 -13.06 -12.78 -5.70
CA CYS A 118 -12.93 -12.18 -4.37
C CYS A 118 -11.70 -11.28 -4.27
N ALA A 119 -10.55 -11.68 -4.82
CA ALA A 119 -9.36 -10.84 -4.88
C ALA A 119 -9.62 -9.55 -5.69
N GLY A 120 -10.32 -9.66 -6.83
CA GLY A 120 -10.76 -8.50 -7.62
C GLY A 120 -11.67 -7.56 -6.84
N VAL A 121 -12.64 -8.11 -6.10
CA VAL A 121 -13.49 -7.32 -5.18
C VAL A 121 -12.65 -6.64 -4.09
N GLY A 122 -11.63 -7.33 -3.56
CA GLY A 122 -10.69 -6.77 -2.59
C GLY A 122 -9.95 -5.55 -3.11
N PHE A 123 -9.44 -5.59 -4.34
CA PHE A 123 -8.84 -4.41 -5.01
C PHE A 123 -9.84 -3.26 -5.16
N ALA A 124 -11.08 -3.57 -5.54
CA ALA A 124 -12.11 -2.56 -5.67
C ALA A 124 -12.44 -1.88 -4.33
N LEU A 125 -12.57 -2.67 -3.26
CA LEU A 125 -12.78 -2.16 -1.91
C LEU A 125 -11.61 -1.30 -1.43
N ALA A 126 -10.37 -1.75 -1.63
CA ALA A 126 -9.18 -1.00 -1.22
C ALA A 126 -9.06 0.36 -1.93
N GLY A 127 -9.47 0.45 -3.20
CA GLY A 127 -9.52 1.73 -3.93
C GLY A 127 -10.67 2.64 -3.51
N LEU A 128 -11.84 2.09 -3.19
CA LEU A 128 -13.01 2.87 -2.75
C LEU A 128 -12.90 3.35 -1.30
N ALA A 129 -12.12 2.63 -0.48
CA ALA A 129 -11.90 2.92 0.93
C ALA A 129 -10.40 3.20 1.17
N PRO A 130 -9.96 4.46 1.04
CA PRO A 130 -8.60 4.86 1.40
C PRO A 130 -8.25 4.46 2.84
N ALA A 131 -7.02 4.01 3.06
CA ALA A 131 -6.59 3.46 4.34
C ALA A 131 -6.67 4.48 5.49
N ASP A 132 -6.46 5.76 5.19
CA ASP A 132 -6.50 6.87 6.15
C ASP A 132 -7.90 7.35 6.51
N VAL A 133 -8.93 7.03 5.70
CA VAL A 133 -10.31 7.47 5.94
C VAL A 133 -11.19 6.33 6.42
N HIS A 134 -11.03 5.14 5.83
CA HIS A 134 -11.90 3.98 6.06
C HIS A 134 -11.06 2.72 6.31
N GLU A 135 -10.19 2.76 7.31
CA GLU A 135 -9.20 1.72 7.62
C GLU A 135 -9.81 0.30 7.66
N ASN A 136 -10.94 0.09 8.35
CA ASN A 136 -11.57 -1.23 8.45
C ASN A 136 -11.96 -1.82 7.09
N GLN A 137 -12.49 -0.98 6.18
CA GLN A 137 -12.89 -1.41 4.84
C GLN A 137 -11.65 -1.66 3.96
N HIS A 138 -10.62 -0.83 4.11
CA HIS A 138 -9.35 -1.02 3.44
C HIS A 138 -8.67 -2.33 3.86
N LEU A 139 -8.62 -2.62 5.17
CA LEU A 139 -8.07 -3.85 5.74
C LEU A 139 -8.84 -5.08 5.26
N LEU A 140 -10.17 -5.01 5.17
CA LEU A 140 -10.97 -6.08 4.60
C LEU A 140 -10.64 -6.32 3.12
N GLY A 141 -10.47 -5.23 2.35
CA GLY A 141 -10.01 -5.31 0.96
C GLY A 141 -8.63 -5.96 0.85
N ALA A 142 -7.68 -5.51 1.66
CA ALA A 142 -6.33 -6.06 1.73
C ALA A 142 -6.33 -7.55 2.12
N LEU A 143 -7.19 -7.97 3.04
CA LEU A 143 -7.36 -9.37 3.41
C LEU A 143 -7.85 -10.21 2.23
N PHE A 144 -8.84 -9.72 1.46
CA PHE A 144 -9.31 -10.42 0.27
C PHE A 144 -8.21 -10.55 -0.80
N ILE A 145 -7.41 -9.50 -1.00
CA ILE A 145 -6.28 -9.55 -1.94
C ILE A 145 -5.23 -10.56 -1.46
N MET A 146 -4.81 -10.46 -0.20
CA MET A 146 -3.67 -11.21 0.34
C MET A 146 -4.02 -12.66 0.66
N ALA A 147 -5.17 -12.94 1.27
CA ALA A 147 -5.56 -14.31 1.60
C ALA A 147 -6.07 -15.04 0.35
N MET A 148 -7.02 -14.47 -0.39
CA MET A 148 -7.66 -15.18 -1.50
C MET A 148 -6.81 -15.20 -2.77
N GLY A 149 -5.99 -14.17 -2.99
CA GLY A 149 -5.04 -14.13 -4.11
C GLY A 149 -3.85 -15.09 -3.96
N ASN A 150 -3.49 -15.48 -2.73
CA ASN A 150 -2.36 -16.37 -2.47
C ASN A 150 -2.74 -17.82 -2.12
N ILE A 151 -4.03 -18.13 -1.91
CA ILE A 151 -4.49 -19.52 -1.80
C ILE A 151 -4.53 -20.13 -3.20
N VAL A 152 -3.43 -20.79 -3.58
CA VAL A 152 -3.44 -21.72 -4.71
C VAL A 152 -3.97 -23.06 -4.20
N PRO A 153 -5.05 -23.63 -4.78
CA PRO A 153 -5.40 -25.02 -4.51
C PRO A 153 -4.29 -25.92 -5.06
N LEU A 154 -3.33 -26.30 -4.21
CA LEU A 154 -2.33 -27.31 -4.53
C LEU A 154 -3.04 -28.67 -4.63
N PRO A 155 -2.94 -29.42 -5.74
CA PRO A 155 -3.22 -30.84 -5.71
C PRO A 155 -2.13 -31.49 -4.86
N THR A 156 -2.52 -32.05 -3.72
CA THR A 156 -1.72 -32.85 -2.77
C THR A 156 -0.30 -33.20 -3.23
N GLY A 157 0.68 -32.49 -2.68
CA GLY A 157 2.10 -32.84 -2.72
C GLY A 157 2.77 -32.11 -1.57
N HIS A 158 3.49 -32.83 -0.71
CA HIS A 158 4.06 -32.35 0.55
C HIS A 158 5.16 -31.29 0.34
N GLY A 159 4.79 -30.10 -0.10
CA GLY A 159 5.57 -28.88 0.04
C GLY A 159 4.90 -28.04 1.10
N ARG A 160 5.52 -27.88 2.27
CA ARG A 160 5.13 -26.87 3.25
C ARG A 160 5.00 -25.55 2.48
N LEU A 161 3.77 -25.08 2.32
CA LEU A 161 3.49 -23.70 1.98
C LEU A 161 4.05 -22.91 3.15
N THR A 162 5.30 -22.51 3.01
CA THR A 162 5.90 -21.55 3.92
C THR A 162 5.13 -20.29 3.55
N ILE A 163 4.09 -20.01 4.34
CA ILE A 163 3.52 -18.66 4.45
C ILE A 163 4.71 -17.74 4.30
N GLN A 164 4.66 -16.83 3.34
CA GLN A 164 5.68 -15.81 3.12
C GLN A 164 5.67 -14.85 4.33
N HIS A 165 5.97 -15.38 5.53
CA HIS A 165 6.28 -14.68 6.76
C HIS A 165 7.54 -13.83 6.59
N ARG A 166 8.28 -14.01 5.50
CA ARG A 166 9.53 -13.29 5.22
C ARG A 166 9.32 -11.80 4.89
N GLU A 167 8.10 -11.39 4.56
CA GLU A 167 7.72 -9.97 4.45
C GLU A 167 7.22 -9.41 5.79
N MET A 168 6.72 -10.25 6.71
CA MET A 168 6.34 -9.82 8.07
C MET A 168 7.55 -9.63 9.00
N SER A 169 8.72 -10.18 8.67
CA SER A 169 9.95 -9.97 9.47
C SER A 169 10.54 -8.56 9.35
N VAL A 170 10.17 -7.78 8.31
CA VAL A 170 10.47 -6.33 8.29
C VAL A 170 9.64 -5.59 9.35
N TRP A 171 8.50 -6.16 9.77
CA TRP A 171 7.58 -5.59 10.76
C TRP A 171 7.85 -6.01 12.22
N THR A 172 8.91 -6.77 12.52
CA THR A 172 9.21 -7.23 13.90
C THR A 172 10.62 -6.90 14.40
N HIS A 173 11.33 -5.97 13.76
CA HIS A 173 12.53 -5.43 14.37
C HIS A 173 12.17 -4.51 15.54
N ARG A 174 12.14 -5.07 16.75
CA ARG A 174 12.36 -4.30 17.99
C ARG A 174 13.62 -3.46 17.77
N PRO A 175 13.60 -2.13 17.98
CA PRO A 175 14.83 -1.38 18.08
C PRO A 175 15.66 -1.99 19.22
N ARG A 176 16.93 -2.32 18.92
CA ARG A 176 17.90 -2.63 19.97
C ARG A 176 17.91 -1.44 20.92
N PRO A 177 17.77 -1.63 22.24
CA PRO A 177 17.94 -0.52 23.16
C PRO A 177 19.33 0.07 22.91
N LEU A 178 19.38 1.38 22.69
CA LEU A 178 20.62 2.15 22.69
C LEU A 178 21.40 1.70 23.92
N SER A 179 22.46 0.91 23.70
CA SER A 179 23.41 0.58 24.75
C SER A 179 23.88 1.91 25.31
N ARG A 180 23.55 2.17 26.58
CA ARG A 180 24.07 3.30 27.35
C ARG A 180 25.54 3.44 27.00
N GLY A 181 25.87 4.50 26.27
CA GLY A 181 27.25 4.83 25.96
C GLY A 181 28.00 4.92 27.27
N HIS A 182 29.01 4.07 27.43
CA HIS A 182 30.00 4.21 28.48
C HIS A 182 30.54 5.65 28.45
N PRO A 183 30.67 6.33 29.62
CA PRO A 183 31.31 7.63 29.65
C PRO A 183 32.77 7.45 29.19
N ARG A 184 33.13 8.09 28.08
CA ARG A 184 34.53 8.20 27.67
C ARG A 184 35.27 8.95 28.78
N ARG A 185 36.31 8.32 29.31
CA ARG A 185 37.24 8.93 30.27
C ARG A 185 37.77 10.27 29.72
N PRO A 186 37.86 11.33 30.53
CA PRO A 186 38.53 12.55 30.11
C PRO A 186 40.04 12.29 30.01
N VAL A 187 40.64 12.66 28.88
CA VAL A 187 42.09 12.74 28.71
C VAL A 187 42.56 13.96 29.51
N ASN A 188 43.29 13.69 30.60
CA ASN A 188 44.00 14.73 31.35
C ASN A 188 45.14 15.32 30.51
N GLY A 189 45.23 16.64 30.48
CA GLY A 189 46.46 17.32 30.11
C GLY A 189 46.25 18.68 29.49
N ILE A 190 46.04 19.71 30.32
CA ILE A 190 46.82 20.97 30.36
C ILE A 190 46.28 21.79 31.53
N ARG A 191 47.19 22.07 32.47
CA ARG A 191 46.97 22.85 33.69
C ARG A 191 47.58 24.24 33.49
N ALA A 192 46.79 25.29 33.61
CA ALA A 192 47.22 26.66 33.93
C ALA A 192 46.06 27.33 34.71
N ARG A 193 46.05 27.28 36.05
CA ARG A 193 46.55 28.27 37.05
C ARG A 193 45.78 29.62 37.08
N THR A 194 45.21 29.88 38.27
CA THR A 194 44.96 31.18 38.98
C THR A 194 43.97 32.15 38.34
N GLY A 195 42.93 32.74 38.98
CA GLY A 195 42.46 32.94 40.37
C GLY A 195 41.16 33.80 40.33
N PRO A 196 40.55 34.24 41.46
CA PRO A 196 39.10 34.47 41.58
C PRO A 196 38.64 35.94 41.68
N ARG A 197 37.40 36.26 41.24
CA ARG A 197 36.39 37.14 41.90
C ARG A 197 35.21 37.52 40.99
N GLU A 198 34.01 37.16 41.44
CA GLU A 198 32.88 38.06 41.75
C GLU A 198 32.67 39.34 40.90
N GLN A 199 31.53 39.45 40.21
CA GLN A 199 30.63 40.61 40.34
C GLN A 199 29.27 40.40 39.65
N SER A 200 28.23 40.48 40.49
CA SER A 200 26.84 40.78 40.15
C SER A 200 26.74 42.19 39.56
N HIS A 201 26.08 42.36 38.41
CA HIS A 201 25.50 43.66 38.05
C HIS A 201 24.13 43.50 37.39
N ARG A 202 23.15 44.18 38.01
CA ARG A 202 21.81 44.50 37.50
C ARG A 202 21.89 45.53 36.37
N GLY A 203 20.86 45.54 35.52
CA GLY A 203 20.50 46.63 34.59
C GLY A 203 19.41 46.09 33.65
N GLU A 204 18.13 46.14 34.04
CA GLU A 204 17.15 47.22 33.81
C GLU A 204 16.62 47.36 32.36
N ALA A 205 15.28 47.33 32.31
CA ALA A 205 14.36 48.05 31.43
C ALA A 205 14.20 47.65 29.94
N TRP A 206 13.08 47.00 29.63
CA TRP A 206 12.34 47.25 28.38
C TRP A 206 10.83 47.20 28.63
N SER A 207 10.14 48.33 28.44
CA SER A 207 8.68 48.47 28.41
C SER A 207 8.22 48.70 26.96
N PRO A 208 7.10 48.13 26.51
CA PRO A 208 6.38 48.64 25.34
C PRO A 208 5.09 49.33 25.78
N GLY A 209 5.08 50.66 25.69
CA GLY A 209 3.86 51.45 25.70
C GLY A 209 3.21 51.47 24.31
N ARG A 210 1.91 51.19 24.24
CA ARG A 210 0.99 51.72 23.21
C ARG A 210 -0.46 51.56 23.70
N GLY A 211 -0.96 52.59 24.37
CA GLY A 211 -2.39 52.87 24.43
C GLY A 211 -2.73 53.90 23.35
N LEU A 212 -3.88 53.74 22.68
CA LEU A 212 -4.77 54.78 22.14
C LEU A 212 -5.86 54.14 21.25
N ARG A 213 -7.05 53.91 21.83
CA ARG A 213 -8.41 53.87 21.24
C ARG A 213 -9.35 54.03 22.46
N GLY A 214 -10.38 54.87 22.52
CA GLY A 214 -11.06 55.68 21.51
C GLY A 214 -12.57 55.55 21.75
N ARG A 215 -13.20 56.68 22.14
CA ARG A 215 -14.64 56.95 22.35
C ARG A 215 -15.28 56.43 23.63
#